data_AF-A0A453JKV6-F1
#
_entry.id   AF-A0A453JKV6-F1
#
_cell.length_a   1.000
_cell.length_b   1.000
_cell.length_c   1.000
_cell.angle_alpha   90.00
_cell.angle_beta   90.00
_cell.angle_gamma   90.00
#
_symmetry.space_group_name_H-M   'P 1'
#
loop_
_entity.id
_entity.type
_entity.pdbx_description
1 polymer ?
#
loop_
_entity_poly.entity_id
_entity_poly.type
_entity_poly.pdbx_seq_one_letter_code
_entity_poly.pdbx_strand_id
1 'polypeptide(L)' 'MEVAIEDVMPHRTHRWCKWHVLKKAKEYVGALLGKHNEFKQEFNKMVHHMVSEREFEDGRACMIEKHGLQKNTFLTQNI' A
#
# COMPACT_ATOMS: atom_id res chain seq x y z
N MET A 1 -10.13 15.39 1.72
CA MET A 1 -11.27 14.93 0.89
C MET A 1 -12.18 14.02 1.68
N GLU A 2 -11.65 13.22 2.62
CA GLU A 2 -12.43 12.30 3.45
C GLU A 2 -13.53 13.02 4.26
N VAL A 3 -13.22 14.12 4.94
CA VAL A 3 -14.17 14.90 5.78
C VAL A 3 -15.46 15.31 5.05
N ALA A 4 -15.36 15.82 3.82
CA ALA A 4 -16.53 16.30 3.09
C ALA A 4 -17.40 15.15 2.56
N ILE A 5 -16.81 13.98 2.32
CA ILE A 5 -17.55 12.82 1.81
C ILE A 5 -18.22 12.07 2.96
N GLU A 6 -17.56 11.98 4.12
CA GLU A 6 -18.17 11.43 5.35
C GLU A 6 -19.43 12.19 5.76
N ASP A 7 -19.46 13.51 5.57
CA ASP A 7 -20.63 14.35 5.86
C ASP A 7 -21.84 14.01 4.97
N VAL A 8 -21.63 13.77 3.68
CA VAL A 8 -22.71 13.49 2.71
C VAL A 8 -23.03 12.00 2.54
N MET A 9 -22.11 11.10 2.93
CA MET A 9 -22.24 9.64 2.78
C MET A 9 -21.73 8.89 4.03
N PRO A 10 -22.32 9.11 5.22
CA PRO A 10 -21.78 8.62 6.50
C PRO A 10 -21.74 7.09 6.66
N HIS A 11 -22.52 6.36 5.85
CA HIS A 11 -22.58 4.90 5.89
C HIS A 11 -21.73 4.24 4.80
N ARG A 12 -20.89 5.00 4.09
CA ARG A 12 -20.00 4.48 3.06
C ARG A 12 -18.57 4.44 3.59
N THR A 13 -17.92 3.29 3.44
CA THR A 13 -16.49 3.19 3.66
C THR A 13 -15.75 3.72 2.43
N HIS A 14 -15.07 4.85 2.58
CA HIS A 14 -14.24 5.40 1.53
C HIS A 14 -12.89 4.71 1.50
N ARG A 15 -12.57 4.08 0.37
CA ARG A 15 -11.27 3.47 0.14
C ARG A 15 -10.50 4.27 -0.88
N TRP A 16 -9.18 4.30 -0.71
CA TRP A 16 -8.31 4.90 -1.70
C TRP A 16 -8.43 4.17 -3.03
N CYS A 17 -8.58 4.94 -4.11
CA CYS A 17 -8.66 4.35 -5.45
C CYS A 17 -7.35 3.62 -5.75
N LYS A 18 -7.45 2.33 -6.10
CA LYS A 18 -6.31 1.46 -6.37
C LYS A 18 -5.33 2.04 -7.38
N TRP A 19 -5.84 2.68 -8.43
CA TRP A 19 -5.02 3.33 -9.45
C TRP A 19 -4.15 4.45 -8.85
N HIS A 20 -4.72 5.30 -8.00
CA HIS A 20 -3.98 6.37 -7.33
C HIS A 20 -2.93 5.83 -6.37
N VAL A 21 -3.24 4.76 -5.63
CA VAL A 21 -2.28 4.08 -4.74
C VAL A 21 -1.11 3.54 -5.54
N LEU A 22 -1.36 2.83 -6.63
CA LEU A 22 -0.32 2.26 -7.49
C LEU A 22 0.52 3.33 -8.18
N LYS A 23 -0.11 4.45 -8.59
CA LYS A 23 0.60 5.60 -9.16
C LYS A 23 1.58 6.20 -8.14
N LYS A 24 1.14 6.48 -6.92
CA LYS A 24 2.04 6.94 -5.84
C LYS A 24 3.13 5.90 -5.54
N ALA A 25 2.78 4.63 -5.43
CA ALA A 25 3.77 3.58 -5.17
C ALA A 25 4.87 3.57 -6.25
N LYS A 26 4.53 3.77 -7.52
CA LYS A 26 5.52 3.88 -8.60
C LYS A 26 6.48 5.06 -8.40
N GLU A 27 6.05 6.17 -7.81
CA GLU A 27 6.91 7.32 -7.51
C GLU A 27 7.93 7.02 -6.41
N TYR A 28 7.53 6.30 -5.35
CA TYR A 28 8.38 6.04 -4.17
C TYR A 28 9.16 4.72 -4.20
N VAL A 29 8.63 3.69 -4.88
CA VAL A 29 9.22 2.34 -4.96
C VAL A 29 9.34 1.82 -6.40
N GLY A 30 9.19 2.69 -7.41
CA GLY A 30 9.25 2.31 -8.82
C GLY A 30 10.53 1.59 -9.24
N ALA A 31 11.69 1.97 -8.66
CA ALA A 31 12.96 1.31 -8.93
C ALA A 31 13.00 -0.15 -8.47
N LEU A 32 12.25 -0.49 -7.42
CA LEU A 32 12.12 -1.86 -6.91
C LEU A 32 11.10 -2.64 -7.74
N LEU A 33 9.99 -2.00 -8.14
CA LEU A 33 8.94 -2.61 -8.98
C LEU A 33 9.40 -2.90 -10.42
N GLY A 34 10.43 -2.21 -10.91
CA GLY A 34 10.96 -2.40 -12.27
C GLY A 34 11.77 -3.68 -12.46
N LYS A 35 12.27 -4.30 -11.40
CA LYS A 35 13.30 -5.36 -11.48
C LYS A 35 12.76 -6.80 -11.70
N HIS A 36 11.45 -6.98 -11.94
CA HIS A 36 10.82 -8.32 -12.05
C HIS A 36 11.29 -9.29 -10.95
N ASN A 37 11.40 -8.76 -9.74
CA ASN A 37 11.97 -9.44 -8.59
C ASN A 37 10.89 -9.92 -7.62
N GLU A 38 11.32 -10.65 -6.60
CA GLU A 38 10.49 -11.13 -5.51
C GLU A 38 9.68 -9.99 -4.84
N PHE A 39 10.30 -8.81 -4.67
CA PHE A 39 9.61 -7.62 -4.14
C PHE A 39 8.35 -7.27 -4.94
N LYS A 40 8.41 -7.28 -6.28
CA LYS A 40 7.24 -6.98 -7.12
C LYS A 40 6.10 -7.99 -6.88
N GLN A 41 6.42 -9.26 -6.67
CA GLN A 41 5.42 -10.29 -6.40
C GLN A 41 4.78 -10.09 -5.02
N GLU A 42 5.59 -9.85 -3.99
CA GLU A 42 5.12 -9.58 -2.62
C GLU A 42 4.26 -8.31 -2.56
N PHE A 43 4.72 -7.23 -3.20
CA PHE A 43 3.98 -5.98 -3.30
C PHE A 43 2.63 -6.15 -4.03
N ASN A 44 2.62 -6.86 -5.16
CA ASN A 44 1.38 -7.14 -5.88
C ASN A 44 0.43 -8.00 -5.05
N LYS A 45 0.93 -9.03 -4.36
CA LYS A 45 0.12 -9.85 -3.46
C LYS A 45 -0.52 -8.99 -2.38
N MET A 46 0.25 -8.09 -1.78
CA MET A 46 -0.24 -7.18 -0.75
C MET A 46 -1.34 -6.25 -1.26
N VAL A 47 -1.16 -5.62 -2.42
CA VAL A 47 -2.13 -4.63 -2.96
C VAL A 47 -3.35 -5.29 -3.64
N HIS A 48 -3.25 -6.54 -4.08
CA HIS A 48 -4.31 -7.20 -4.87
C HIS A 48 -5.07 -8.29 -4.12
N HIS A 49 -4.46 -8.95 -3.12
CA HIS A 49 -5.00 -10.19 -2.56
C HIS A 49 -5.20 -10.17 -1.05
N MET A 50 -4.66 -9.20 -0.32
CA MET A 50 -4.93 -9.06 1.11
C MET A 50 -6.27 -8.35 1.31
N VAL A 51 -7.14 -8.99 2.10
CA VAL A 51 -8.53 -8.54 2.30
C VAL A 51 -8.71 -7.98 3.71
N SER A 52 -7.91 -8.45 4.67
CA SER A 52 -7.88 -7.95 6.04
C SER A 52 -6.78 -6.90 6.25
N GLU A 53 -7.07 -5.92 7.11
CA GLU A 53 -6.09 -4.94 7.57
C GLU A 53 -4.89 -5.62 8.24
N ARG A 54 -5.15 -6.63 9.08
CA ARG A 54 -4.08 -7.39 9.75
C ARG A 54 -3.16 -8.08 8.75
N GLU A 55 -3.73 -8.77 7.76
CA GLU A 55 -2.94 -9.44 6.72
C GLU A 55 -2.09 -8.44 5.94
N PHE A 56 -2.66 -7.26 5.67
CA PHE A 56 -1.96 -6.16 5.00
C PHE A 56 -0.81 -5.62 5.84
N GLU A 57 -1.02 -5.34 7.12
CA GLU A 57 0.01 -4.84 8.03
C GLU A 57 1.14 -5.84 8.25
N ASP A 58 0.81 -7.11 8.52
CA ASP A 58 1.79 -8.18 8.72
C ASP A 58 2.61 -8.42 7.44
N GLY A 59 1.93 -8.50 6.29
CA GLY A 59 2.56 -8.67 4.99
C GLY A 59 3.48 -7.50 4.63
N ARG A 60 3.05 -6.27 4.93
CA ARG A 60 3.84 -5.06 4.74
C ARG A 60 5.07 -5.05 5.64
N ALA A 61 4.94 -5.36 6.92
CA ALA A 61 6.05 -5.41 7.86
C ALA A 61 7.12 -6.44 7.43
N CYS A 62 6.68 -7.65 7.06
CA CYS A 62 7.55 -8.71 6.55
C CYS A 62 8.30 -8.28 5.27
N MET A 63 7.58 -7.68 4.31
CA MET A 63 8.19 -7.17 3.08
C MET A 63 9.22 -6.06 3.36
N ILE A 64 8.94 -5.14 4.29
CA ILE A 64 9.86 -4.05 4.64
C ILE A 64 11.14 -4.60 5.25
N GLU A 65 11.03 -5.53 6.19
CA GLU A 65 12.17 -6.15 6.86
C GLU A 65 13.06 -6.90 5.87
N LYS A 66 12.44 -7.76 5.05
CA LYS A 66 13.13 -8.60 4.05
C LYS A 66 13.94 -7.78 3.04
N HIS A 67 13.42 -6.64 2.61
CA HIS A 67 14.05 -5.80 1.57
C HIS A 67 14.81 -4.59 2.14
N GLY A 68 14.95 -4.46 3.47
CA GLY A 68 15.69 -3.36 4.10
C GLY A 68 15.07 -1.98 3.85
N LEU A 69 13.74 -1.89 3.81
CA LEU A 69 13.00 -0.67 3.41
C LEU A 69 12.53 0.18 4.58
N GLN A 70 13.11 0.03 5.78
CA GLN A 70 12.68 0.71 7.00
C GLN A 70 12.79 2.24 6.90
N LYS A 71 13.63 2.75 5.99
CA LYS A 71 13.78 4.19 5.72
C LYS A 71 12.83 4.72 4.63
N ASN A 72 12.06 3.85 3.98
CA ASN A 72 11.12 4.25 2.94
C ASN A 72 9.84 4.81 3.57
N THR A 73 9.71 6.13 3.59
CA THR A 73 8.60 6.84 4.23
C THR A 73 7.23 6.43 3.69
N PHE A 74 7.11 6.14 2.39
CA PHE A 74 5.85 5.66 1.81
C PHE A 74 5.44 4.29 2.35
N LEU A 75 6.41 3.40 2.57
CA LEU A 75 6.19 2.08 3.15
C LEU A 75 6.25 2.06 4.68
N THR A 76 6.51 3.16 5.39
CA THR A 76 6.54 3.16 6.87
C THR A 76 5.54 4.09 7.52
N GLN A 77 4.82 4.91 6.75
CA GLN A 77 3.71 5.71 7.25
C GLN A 77 2.59 4.85 7.86
N ASN A 78 2.10 5.22 9.04
CA ASN A 78 0.88 4.63 9.58
C ASN A 78 -0.29 5.10 8.71
N ILE A 79 -1.11 4.14 8.25
CA ILE A 79 -2.32 4.37 7.45
C ILE A 79 -3.51 4.43 8.41
#